data_AF-A0A938C5U5-F1
#
_entry.id   AF-A0A938C5U5-F1
#
_cell.length_a   1.000
_cell.length_b   1.000
_cell.length_c   1.000
_cell.angle_alpha   90.00
_cell.angle_beta   90.00
_cell.angle_gamma   90.00
#
_symmetry.space_group_name_H-M   'P 1'
#
loop_
_entity.id
_entity.type
_entity.pdbx_description
1 polymer ?
#
loop_
_entity_poly.entity_id
_entity_poly.type
_entity_poly.pdbx_seq_one_letter_code
_entity_poly.pdbx_strand_id
1 'polypeptide(L)'
;MGAQHLERHAHLNASLTSPRVVLIAISITGALALLLAWVLQHRFDYQPCPWCVLQRLLLLTVVAVSLMGAVFRARVPQWLSAAATTLLSVVGVVVALYQHLVAAKSASCSLTLADRILSKTGLVEAWPAMFEATARCDEADRPWLGVPFSLWGAALFAGLAVVAAGLLIQVFRQRLHQPTLVSK
;
A
#
# COMPACT_ATOMS: atom_id res chain seq x y z
N MET A 1 -39.37 9.32 -10.92
CA MET A 1 -38.20 9.48 -10.01
C MET A 1 -37.19 8.32 -10.05
N GLY A 2 -37.49 7.11 -10.58
CA GLY A 2 -36.54 5.98 -10.59
C GLY A 2 -35.44 5.99 -11.67
N ALA A 3 -35.70 6.52 -12.87
CA ALA A 3 -34.74 6.50 -13.99
C ALA A 3 -33.49 7.36 -13.74
N GLN A 4 -33.64 8.54 -13.15
CA GLN A 4 -32.52 9.42 -12.78
C GLN A 4 -31.63 8.82 -11.68
N HIS A 5 -32.16 7.95 -10.82
CA HIS A 5 -31.37 7.27 -9.80
C HIS A 5 -30.50 6.17 -10.45
N LEU A 6 -31.06 5.41 -11.39
CA LEU A 6 -30.34 4.35 -12.12
C LEU A 6 -29.21 4.92 -13.00
N GLU A 7 -29.45 6.02 -13.72
CA GLU A 7 -28.40 6.68 -14.52
C GLU A 7 -27.30 7.28 -13.64
N ARG A 8 -27.66 7.89 -12.50
CA ARG A 8 -26.68 8.40 -11.54
C ARG A 8 -25.80 7.29 -10.97
N HIS A 9 -26.38 6.13 -10.64
CA HIS A 9 -25.62 4.95 -10.19
C HIS A 9 -24.73 4.38 -11.29
N ALA A 10 -25.20 4.34 -12.54
CA ALA A 10 -24.40 3.87 -13.68
C ALA A 10 -23.21 4.81 -13.97
N HIS A 11 -23.41 6.13 -13.92
CA HIS A 11 -22.35 7.12 -14.10
C HIS A 11 -21.34 7.12 -12.94
N LEU A 12 -21.81 6.96 -11.70
CA LEU A 12 -20.93 6.79 -10.53
C LEU A 12 -20.07 5.53 -10.68
N ASN A 13 -20.65 4.39 -11.01
CA ASN A 13 -19.93 3.13 -11.22
C ASN A 13 -18.95 3.21 -12.40
N ALA A 14 -19.33 3.83 -13.51
CA ALA A 14 -18.46 4.05 -14.66
C ALA A 14 -17.27 4.97 -14.31
N SER A 15 -17.49 6.00 -13.49
CA SER A 15 -16.42 6.88 -13.01
C SER A 15 -15.47 6.17 -12.04
N LEU A 16 -16.00 5.32 -11.16
CA LEU A 16 -15.24 4.49 -10.20
C LEU A 16 -14.37 3.44 -10.90
N THR A 17 -14.71 3.06 -12.13
CA THR A 17 -13.97 2.05 -12.92
C THR A 17 -12.85 2.68 -13.77
N SER A 18 -12.66 4.00 -13.75
CA SER A 18 -11.56 4.63 -14.48
C SER A 18 -10.21 4.29 -13.82
N PRO A 19 -9.18 3.86 -14.58
CA PRO A 19 -7.85 3.55 -14.05
C PRO A 19 -7.27 4.63 -13.14
N ARG A 20 -7.54 5.89 -13.47
CA ARG A 20 -7.08 7.05 -12.71
C ARG A 20 -7.77 7.18 -11.36
N VAL A 21 -9.09 6.99 -11.33
CA VAL A 21 -9.87 7.09 -10.09
C VAL A 21 -9.45 5.99 -9.13
N VAL A 22 -9.21 4.78 -9.64
CA VAL A 22 -8.68 3.66 -8.83
C VAL A 22 -7.29 3.98 -8.26
N LEU A 23 -6.36 4.50 -9.07
CA LEU A 23 -5.02 4.88 -8.57
C LEU A 23 -5.07 6.00 -7.52
N ILE A 24 -5.94 7.00 -7.72
CA ILE A 24 -6.17 8.08 -6.75
C ILE A 24 -6.76 7.50 -5.45
N ALA A 25 -7.74 6.60 -5.56
CA ALA A 25 -8.35 5.96 -4.40
C ALA A 25 -7.32 5.13 -3.61
N ILE A 26 -6.43 4.40 -4.29
CA ILE A 26 -5.30 3.69 -3.67
C ILE A 26 -4.39 4.67 -2.92
N SER A 27 -4.00 5.77 -3.57
CA SER A 27 -3.16 6.81 -2.95
C SER A 27 -3.81 7.41 -1.70
N ILE A 28 -5.09 7.78 -1.77
CA ILE A 28 -5.83 8.35 -0.63
C ILE A 28 -5.91 7.33 0.51
N THR A 29 -6.25 6.07 0.19
CA THR A 29 -6.34 5.00 1.20
C THR A 29 -5.00 4.77 1.88
N GLY A 30 -3.90 4.73 1.12
CA GLY A 30 -2.54 4.59 1.67
C GLY A 30 -2.13 5.78 2.54
N ALA A 31 -2.43 7.00 2.11
CA ALA A 31 -2.14 8.21 2.90
C ALA A 31 -2.94 8.24 4.21
N LEU A 32 -4.22 7.88 4.18
CA LEU A 32 -5.05 7.78 5.39
C LEU A 32 -4.52 6.70 6.36
N ALA A 33 -4.06 5.56 5.85
CA ALA A 33 -3.45 4.53 6.67
C ALA A 33 -2.12 4.99 7.31
N LEU A 34 -1.29 5.75 6.60
CA LEU A 34 -0.08 6.37 7.16
C LEU A 34 -0.43 7.39 8.27
N LEU A 35 -1.43 8.24 8.03
CA LEU A 35 -1.93 9.19 9.03
C LEU A 35 -2.45 8.46 10.28
N LEU A 36 -3.22 7.40 10.10
CA LEU A 36 -3.72 6.59 11.20
C LEU A 36 -2.57 5.96 11.99
N ALA A 37 -1.55 5.42 11.32
CA ALA A 37 -0.37 4.86 11.98
C ALA A 37 0.41 5.93 12.76
N TRP A 38 0.49 7.16 12.25
CA TRP A 38 1.12 8.28 12.94
C TRP A 38 0.33 8.71 14.18
N VAL A 39 -1.00 8.77 14.07
CA VAL A 39 -1.90 9.05 15.20
C VAL A 39 -1.78 7.96 16.27
N LEU A 40 -1.73 6.68 15.88
CA LEU A 40 -1.56 5.57 16.82
C LEU A 40 -0.24 5.67 17.59
N GLN A 41 0.85 6.07 16.92
CA GLN A 41 2.13 6.28 17.58
C GLN A 41 2.10 7.48 18.54
N HIS A 42 1.49 8.60 18.14
CA HIS A 42 1.50 9.84 18.95
C HIS A 42 0.46 9.86 20.07
N ARG A 43 -0.65 9.13 19.93
CA ARG A 43 -1.75 9.15 20.90
C ARG A 43 -1.91 7.90 21.73
N PHE A 44 -1.44 6.76 21.26
CA PHE A 44 -1.63 5.47 21.93
C PHE A 44 -0.31 4.81 22.35
N ASP A 45 0.82 5.52 22.26
CA ASP A 45 2.16 5.05 22.63
C ASP A 45 2.53 3.69 22.01
N TYR A 46 2.00 3.39 20.82
CA TYR A 46 2.41 2.23 20.03
C TYR A 46 3.77 2.52 19.42
N GLN A 47 4.82 2.06 20.10
CA GLN A 47 6.18 2.21 19.61
C GLN A 47 6.42 1.35 18.35
N PRO A 48 6.99 1.92 17.28
CA PRO A 48 7.19 1.20 16.03
C PRO A 48 8.40 0.26 16.10
N CYS A 49 8.24 -0.92 15.50
CA CYS A 49 9.31 -1.87 15.24
C CYS A 49 9.99 -1.60 13.88
N PRO A 50 11.24 -2.05 13.63
CA PRO A 50 11.93 -1.94 12.34
C PRO A 50 11.10 -2.48 11.16
N TRP A 51 10.37 -3.59 11.36
CA TRP A 51 9.47 -4.17 10.35
C TRP A 51 8.26 -3.28 10.07
N CYS A 52 7.71 -2.66 11.11
CA CYS A 52 6.60 -1.72 11.04
C CYS A 52 7.02 -0.46 10.25
N VAL A 53 8.24 0.02 10.50
CA VAL A 53 8.84 1.14 9.76
C VAL A 53 9.06 0.78 8.29
N LEU A 54 9.54 -0.43 8.01
CA LEU A 54 9.68 -0.93 6.63
C LEU A 54 8.33 -0.99 5.90
N GLN A 55 7.26 -1.45 6.58
CA GLN A 55 5.91 -1.41 6.02
C GLN A 55 5.45 0.01 5.70
N ARG A 56 5.71 1.00 6.57
CA ARG A 56 5.40 2.41 6.29
C ARG A 56 6.14 2.92 5.05
N LEU A 57 7.41 2.55 4.89
CA LEU A 57 8.20 2.91 3.71
C LEU A 57 7.65 2.28 2.43
N LEU A 58 7.24 1.00 2.48
CA LEU A 58 6.55 0.34 1.36
C LEU A 58 5.22 1.01 1.03
N LEU A 59 4.44 1.40 2.04
CA LEU A 59 3.17 2.07 1.80
C LEU A 59 3.36 3.48 1.21
N LEU A 60 4.38 4.22 1.67
CA LEU A 60 4.73 5.53 1.12
C LEU A 60 5.15 5.44 -0.34
N THR A 61 5.96 4.43 -0.69
CA THR A 61 6.35 4.18 -2.09
C THR A 61 5.16 3.76 -2.95
N VAL A 62 4.21 2.98 -2.43
CA VAL A 62 2.92 2.69 -3.10
C VAL A 62 2.13 3.97 -3.37
N VAL A 63 2.01 4.87 -2.38
CA VAL A 63 1.31 6.16 -2.57
C VAL A 63 2.02 6.99 -3.64
N ALA A 64 3.34 7.11 -3.60
CA ALA A 64 4.10 7.89 -4.58
C ALA A 64 3.93 7.36 -6.02
N VAL A 65 4.06 6.04 -6.20
CA VAL A 65 3.95 5.39 -7.52
C VAL A 65 2.52 5.46 -8.06
N SER A 66 1.51 5.25 -7.21
CA SER A 66 0.11 5.33 -7.62
C SER A 66 -0.29 6.77 -7.99
N LEU A 67 0.18 7.77 -7.24
CA LEU A 67 -0.05 9.18 -7.55
C LEU A 67 0.61 9.57 -8.87
N MET A 68 1.86 9.15 -9.08
CA MET A 68 2.59 9.38 -10.34
C MET A 68 1.83 8.77 -11.54
N GLY A 69 1.31 7.54 -11.37
CA GLY A 69 0.47 6.88 -12.36
C GLY A 69 -0.84 7.60 -12.68
N ALA A 70 -1.44 8.26 -11.68
CA ALA A 70 -2.67 9.02 -11.85
C ALA A 70 -2.46 10.34 -12.62
N VAL A 71 -1.31 11.01 -12.42
CA VAL A 71 -0.96 12.25 -13.12
C VAL A 71 -0.91 12.03 -14.64
N PHE A 72 -0.29 10.95 -15.10
CA PHE A 72 -0.16 10.68 -16.52
C PHE A 72 -1.48 10.13 -17.14
N ARG A 73 -1.87 10.66 -18.31
CA ARG A 73 -3.07 10.20 -19.05
C ARG A 73 -2.78 9.02 -19.99
N ALA A 74 -1.51 8.72 -20.21
CA ALA A 74 -1.10 7.66 -21.12
C ALA A 74 -1.29 6.27 -20.50
N ARG A 75 -1.62 5.28 -21.35
CA ARG A 75 -1.90 3.90 -20.92
C ARG A 75 -0.65 3.13 -20.47
N VAL A 76 0.54 3.50 -20.94
CA VAL A 76 1.81 2.87 -20.52
C VAL A 76 2.16 3.20 -19.08
N PRO A 77 2.25 4.48 -18.65
CA PRO A 77 2.58 4.80 -17.26
C PRO A 77 1.51 4.33 -16.27
N GLN A 78 0.24 4.30 -16.66
CA GLN A 78 -0.83 3.72 -15.82
C GLN A 78 -0.68 2.22 -15.62
N TRP A 79 -0.31 1.48 -16.66
CA TRP A 79 -0.04 0.05 -16.54
C TRP A 79 1.20 -0.22 -15.69
N LEU A 80 2.28 0.55 -15.91
CA LEU A 80 3.52 0.39 -15.16
C LEU A 80 3.35 0.71 -13.67
N SER A 81 2.63 1.78 -13.35
CA SER A 81 2.29 2.15 -11.97
C SER A 81 1.35 1.14 -11.31
N ALA A 82 0.35 0.59 -12.01
CA ALA A 82 -0.49 -0.48 -11.49
C ALA A 82 0.31 -1.77 -11.23
N ALA A 83 1.22 -2.14 -12.13
CA ALA A 83 2.10 -3.29 -11.96
C ALA A 83 3.04 -3.12 -10.76
N ALA A 84 3.71 -1.97 -10.68
CA ALA A 84 4.57 -1.62 -9.56
C ALA A 84 3.80 -1.61 -8.23
N THR A 85 2.63 -0.97 -8.18
CA THR A 85 1.77 -0.93 -6.99
C THR A 85 1.36 -2.34 -6.54
N THR A 86 1.03 -3.22 -7.49
CA THR A 86 0.69 -4.62 -7.19
C THR A 86 1.87 -5.35 -6.57
N LEU A 87 3.06 -5.24 -7.18
CA LEU A 87 4.28 -5.87 -6.68
C LEU A 87 4.64 -5.37 -5.28
N LEU A 88 4.66 -4.05 -5.07
CA LEU A 88 4.95 -3.46 -3.77
C LEU A 88 3.94 -3.89 -2.71
N SER A 89 2.65 -3.99 -3.07
CA SER A 89 1.60 -4.41 -2.14
C SER A 89 1.77 -5.88 -1.75
N VAL A 90 2.10 -6.76 -2.69
CA VAL A 90 2.42 -8.17 -2.41
C VAL A 90 3.63 -8.27 -1.49
N VAL A 91 4.69 -7.50 -1.75
CA VAL A 91 5.85 -7.43 -0.85
C VAL A 91 5.43 -6.97 0.55
N GLY A 92 4.56 -5.96 0.66
CA GLY A 92 4.00 -5.50 1.93
C GLY A 92 3.27 -6.59 2.71
N VAL A 93 2.46 -7.42 2.04
CA VAL A 93 1.80 -8.58 2.66
C VAL A 93 2.84 -9.57 3.19
N VAL A 94 3.86 -9.91 2.40
CA VAL A 94 4.91 -10.85 2.80
C VAL A 94 5.68 -10.32 4.01
N VAL A 95 6.03 -9.03 4.02
CA VAL A 95 6.71 -8.37 5.14
C VAL A 95 5.85 -8.40 6.41
N ALA A 96 4.54 -8.16 6.29
CA ALA A 96 3.62 -8.20 7.42
C ALA A 96 3.41 -9.61 7.99
N LEU A 97 3.29 -10.61 7.13
CA LEU A 97 3.20 -12.00 7.55
C LEU A 97 4.52 -12.48 8.17
N TYR A 98 5.67 -12.06 7.64
CA TYR A 98 6.96 -12.38 8.22
C TYR A 98 7.12 -11.77 9.62
N GLN A 99 6.66 -10.52 9.80
CA GLN A 99 6.63 -9.88 11.11
C GLN A 99 5.84 -10.72 12.12
N HIS A 100 4.62 -11.12 11.77
CA HIS A 100 3.76 -11.90 12.68
C HIS A 100 4.28 -13.32 12.94
N LEU A 101 4.74 -14.03 11.92
CA LEU A 101 5.07 -15.45 12.03
C LEU A 101 6.48 -15.70 12.58
N VAL A 102 7.43 -14.81 12.29
CA VAL A 102 8.86 -15.00 12.56
C VAL A 102 9.37 -13.93 13.53
N ALA A 103 9.17 -12.65 13.22
CA ALA A 103 9.75 -11.57 14.01
C ALA A 103 9.14 -11.46 15.40
N ALA A 104 7.82 -11.64 15.54
CA ALA A 104 7.12 -11.60 16.83
C ALA A 104 7.57 -12.68 17.83
N LYS A 105 8.23 -13.75 17.35
CA LYS A 105 8.80 -14.81 18.19
C LYS A 105 10.22 -14.51 18.67
N SER A 106 10.82 -13.40 18.24
CA SER A 106 12.21 -13.05 18.52
C SER A 106 12.28 -11.80 19.41
N ALA A 107 12.98 -11.92 20.53
CA ALA A 107 13.27 -10.83 21.47
C ALA A 107 14.18 -9.74 20.87
N SER A 108 15.05 -10.12 19.92
CA SER A 108 16.05 -9.23 19.31
C SER A 108 15.57 -8.74 17.95
N CYS A 109 15.27 -7.44 17.87
CA CYS A 109 14.81 -6.78 16.65
C CYS A 109 15.95 -6.00 15.95
N SER A 110 17.15 -5.97 16.54
CA SER A 110 18.34 -5.31 16.00
C SER A 110 19.12 -6.24 15.05
N LEU A 111 19.58 -5.73 13.92
CA LEU A 111 20.32 -6.43 12.84
C LEU A 111 19.46 -7.24 11.86
N THR A 112 18.20 -6.85 11.69
CA THR A 112 17.30 -7.53 10.73
C THR A 112 17.56 -7.08 9.28
N LEU A 113 17.01 -7.80 8.30
CA LEU A 113 16.99 -7.36 6.91
C LEU A 113 16.35 -5.97 6.77
N ALA A 114 15.37 -5.65 7.61
CA ALA A 114 14.73 -4.33 7.64
C ALA A 114 15.75 -3.23 7.97
N ASP A 115 16.59 -3.40 9.00
CA ASP A 115 17.62 -2.42 9.35
C ASP A 115 18.61 -2.17 8.20
N ARG A 116 19.02 -3.24 7.49
CA ARG A 116 19.92 -3.12 6.33
C ARG A 116 19.27 -2.37 5.16
N ILE A 117 17.97 -2.57 4.94
CA ILE A 117 17.23 -1.83 3.91
C ILE A 117 17.08 -0.37 4.33
N LEU A 118 16.66 -0.10 5.57
CA LEU A 118 16.47 1.25 6.11
C LEU A 118 17.78 2.06 6.10
N SER A 119 18.88 1.49 6.58
CA SER A 119 20.21 2.12 6.55
C SER A 119 20.69 2.40 5.13
N LYS A 120 20.47 1.49 4.16
CA LYS A 120 20.79 1.75 2.75
C LYS A 120 19.96 2.87 2.13
N THR A 121 18.72 3.05 2.59
CA THR A 121 17.87 4.12 2.07
C THR A 121 18.22 5.49 2.64
N GLY A 122 18.94 5.57 3.78
CA GLY A 122 19.28 6.84 4.45
C GLY A 122 18.08 7.61 5.01
N LEU A 123 16.86 7.09 4.89
CA LEU A 123 15.62 7.78 5.29
C LEU A 123 15.48 7.92 6.81
N VAL A 124 16.11 7.03 7.58
CA VAL A 124 16.12 7.11 9.05
C VAL A 124 16.86 8.36 9.52
N GLU A 125 17.97 8.70 8.86
CA GLU A 125 18.76 9.91 9.16
C GLU A 125 18.05 11.18 8.67
N ALA A 126 17.34 11.09 7.54
CA ALA A 126 16.61 12.23 6.98
C ALA A 126 15.34 12.60 7.76
N TRP A 127 14.63 11.62 8.34
CA TRP A 127 13.38 11.87 9.08
C TRP A 127 13.20 10.93 10.30
N PRO A 128 14.01 11.10 11.35
CA PRO A 128 14.04 10.18 12.50
C PRO A 128 12.67 10.09 13.21
N ALA A 129 11.94 11.20 13.33
CA ALA A 129 10.62 11.22 13.97
C ALA A 129 9.59 10.24 13.38
N MET A 130 9.75 9.84 12.11
CA MET A 130 8.85 8.90 11.42
C MET A 130 9.41 7.48 11.30
N PHE A 131 10.74 7.33 11.26
CA PHE A 131 11.42 6.08 10.90
C PHE A 131 12.35 5.51 11.99
N GLU A 132 12.42 6.15 13.16
CA GLU A 132 13.16 5.60 14.29
C GLU A 132 12.39 4.42 14.92
N ALA A 133 13.04 3.27 15.00
CA ALA A 133 12.50 2.08 15.62
C ALA A 133 12.88 2.06 17.11
N THR A 134 11.88 2.20 17.98
CA THR A 134 12.08 2.31 19.43
C THR A 134 11.64 1.05 20.19
N ALA A 135 10.85 0.17 19.57
CA ALA A 135 10.30 -1.02 20.20
C ALA A 135 11.01 -2.33 19.83
N ARG A 136 10.90 -3.32 20.72
CA ARG A 136 11.22 -4.71 20.41
C ARG A 136 10.11 -5.38 19.59
N CYS A 137 10.48 -6.34 18.74
CA CYS A 137 9.59 -7.04 17.81
C CYS A 137 8.44 -7.80 18.53
N ASP A 138 8.70 -8.32 19.73
CA ASP A 138 7.76 -9.07 20.58
C ASP A 138 6.72 -8.17 21.25
N GLU A 139 7.12 -6.96 21.66
CA GLU A 139 6.23 -5.98 22.27
C GLU A 139 5.39 -5.20 21.23
N ALA A 140 5.87 -5.12 20.00
CA ALA A 140 5.21 -4.38 18.92
C ALA A 140 3.99 -5.11 18.31
N ASP A 141 3.88 -6.44 18.44
CA ASP A 141 2.73 -7.20 17.92
C ASP A 141 1.55 -7.26 18.91
N ARG A 142 1.46 -6.28 19.82
CA ARG A 142 0.34 -6.19 20.77
C ARG A 142 -0.99 -6.12 20.01
N PRO A 143 -2.00 -6.90 20.42
CA PRO A 143 -3.29 -6.95 19.75
C PRO A 143 -4.00 -5.60 19.87
N TRP A 144 -4.53 -5.12 18.75
CA TRP A 144 -5.45 -3.99 18.69
C TRP A 144 -6.83 -4.52 18.26
N LEU A 145 -7.86 -4.26 19.06
CA LEU A 145 -9.20 -4.86 18.90
C LEU A 145 -9.21 -6.42 18.92
N GLY A 146 -8.26 -7.05 19.62
CA GLY A 146 -8.13 -8.50 19.68
C GLY A 146 -7.40 -9.14 18.50
N VAL A 147 -6.94 -8.34 17.53
CA VAL A 147 -6.15 -8.78 16.37
C VAL A 147 -4.75 -8.17 16.42
N PRO A 148 -3.67 -8.95 16.23
CA PRO A 148 -2.30 -8.44 16.14
C PRO A 148 -2.16 -7.28 15.14
N PHE A 149 -1.46 -6.22 15.53
CA PHE A 149 -1.30 -5.03 14.68
C PHE A 149 -0.67 -5.34 13.31
N SER A 150 0.21 -6.35 13.25
CA SER A 150 0.82 -6.83 12.01
C SER A 150 -0.22 -7.30 10.97
N LEU A 151 -1.32 -7.91 11.42
CA LEU A 151 -2.37 -8.42 10.55
C LEU A 151 -3.24 -7.30 9.96
N TRP A 152 -3.39 -6.17 10.66
CA TRP A 152 -4.05 -4.98 10.11
C TRP A 152 -3.25 -4.41 8.94
N GLY A 153 -1.92 -4.36 9.07
CA GLY A 153 -1.01 -4.00 7.97
C GLY A 153 -1.13 -4.99 6.80
N ALA A 154 -1.12 -6.30 7.08
CA ALA A 154 -1.29 -7.33 6.07
C ALA A 154 -2.63 -7.20 5.32
N ALA A 155 -3.73 -6.95 6.05
CA ALA A 155 -5.06 -6.77 5.47
C ALA A 155 -5.13 -5.54 4.55
N LEU A 156 -4.52 -4.42 4.96
CA LEU A 156 -4.42 -3.23 4.13
C LEU A 156 -3.67 -3.51 2.83
N PHE A 157 -2.46 -4.08 2.91
CA PHE A 157 -1.67 -4.42 1.73
C PHE A 157 -2.34 -5.45 0.84
N ALA A 158 -3.05 -6.43 1.41
CA ALA A 158 -3.82 -7.40 0.66
C ALA A 158 -4.97 -6.73 -0.10
N GLY A 159 -5.70 -5.83 0.54
CA GLY A 159 -6.75 -5.03 -0.12
C GLY A 159 -6.21 -4.18 -1.27
N LEU A 160 -5.08 -3.48 -1.05
CA LEU A 160 -4.41 -2.70 -2.10
C LEU A 160 -3.92 -3.59 -3.26
N ALA A 161 -3.37 -4.77 -2.96
CA ALA A 161 -2.93 -5.73 -3.97
C ALA A 161 -4.09 -6.22 -4.84
N VAL A 162 -5.24 -6.56 -4.23
CA VAL A 162 -6.44 -7.01 -4.96
C VAL A 162 -6.96 -5.92 -5.90
N VAL A 163 -7.08 -4.69 -5.39
CA VAL A 163 -7.56 -3.56 -6.19
C VAL A 163 -6.59 -3.23 -7.34
N ALA A 164 -5.29 -3.18 -7.06
CA ALA A 164 -4.26 -2.91 -8.06
C ALA A 164 -4.14 -4.02 -9.11
N ALA A 165 -4.25 -5.29 -8.70
CA ALA A 165 -4.26 -6.43 -9.61
C ALA A 165 -5.51 -6.43 -10.50
N GLY A 166 -6.68 -6.12 -9.93
CA GLY A 166 -7.92 -5.94 -10.69
C GLY A 166 -7.77 -4.87 -11.78
N LEU A 167 -7.18 -3.72 -11.43
CA LEU A 167 -6.86 -2.67 -12.39
C LEU A 167 -5.87 -3.15 -13.47
N LEU A 168 -4.80 -3.83 -13.07
CA LEU A 168 -3.78 -4.35 -13.99
C LEU A 168 -4.39 -5.32 -15.02
N ILE A 169 -5.27 -6.22 -14.56
CA ILE A 169 -5.99 -7.16 -15.42
C ILE A 169 -6.93 -6.43 -16.36
N GLN A 170 -7.68 -5.42 -15.88
CA GLN A 170 -8.56 -4.62 -16.73
C GLN A 170 -7.79 -3.90 -17.84
N VAL A 171 -6.68 -3.24 -17.52
CA VAL A 171 -5.84 -2.55 -18.50
C VAL A 171 -5.21 -3.56 -19.48
N PHE A 172 -4.79 -4.72 -19.01
CA PHE A 172 -4.25 -5.78 -19.85
C PHE A 172 -5.30 -6.34 -20.83
N ARG A 173 -6.53 -6.60 -20.37
CA ARG A 173 -7.65 -7.04 -21.23
C ARG A 173 -8.00 -6.00 -22.29
N GLN A 174 -7.96 -4.71 -21.96
CA GLN A 174 -8.18 -3.64 -22.93
C GLN A 174 -7.09 -3.58 -24.01
N ARG A 175 -5.82 -3.87 -23.65
CA ARG A 175 -4.74 -3.97 -24.64
C ARG A 175 -4.89 -5.18 -25.56
N LEU A 176 -5.29 -6.33 -25.00
CA LEU A 176 -5.55 -7.55 -25.79
C LEU A 176 -6.72 -7.38 -26.77
N HIS A 177 -7.71 -6.54 -26.46
CA HIS A 177 -8.82 -6.23 -27.37
C HIS A 177 -8.49 -5.17 -28.44
N GLN A 178 -7.28 -4.62 -28.46
CA GLN A 178 -6.89 -3.62 -29.45
C GLN A 178 -5.69 -4.04 -30.35
N PRO A 179 -5.65 -5.24 -30.99
CA PRO A 179 -4.51 -5.61 -31.82
C PRO A 179 -4.51 -5.04 -33.26
N THR A 180 -5.58 -4.42 -33.77
CA THR A 180 -5.74 -4.21 -35.24
C THR A 180 -6.30 -2.84 -35.70
N LEU A 181 -5.87 -1.71 -35.14
CA LEU A 181 -6.14 -0.38 -35.77
C LEU A 181 -4.88 0.50 -35.84
N VAL A 182 -3.73 -0.11 -36.11
CA VAL A 182 -2.53 0.57 -36.64
C VAL A 182 -2.19 -0.08 -37.98
N SER A 183 -3.06 0.16 -38.95
CA SER A 183 -2.82 -0.08 -40.37
C SER A 183 -3.57 1.01 -41.13
N LYS A 184 -3.00 2.22 -41.12
CA LYS A 184 -3.11 3.23 -42.17
C LYS A 184 -2.14 4.35 -41.93
#